data_AF-A0A5C4N6A2-F1
#
_entry.id   AF-A0A5C4N6A2-F1
#
_cell.length_a   1.000
_cell.length_b   1.000
_cell.length_c   1.000
_cell.angle_alpha   90.00
_cell.angle_beta   90.00
_cell.angle_gamma   90.00
#
_symmetry.space_group_name_H-M   'P 1'
#
loop_
_entity.id
_entity.type
_entity.pdbx_description
1 polymer ?
#
loop_
_entity_poly.entity_id
_entity_poly.type
_entity_poly.pdbx_seq_one_letter_code
_entity_poly.pdbx_strand_id
1 'polypeptide(L)'
;MSKKPLNMGGLINPEATPADTGIPQRGAESDRVGASRSVKANPEERRGDMMSFKVKPSVRDRIKALAKDYDMQIAVVLEEAFDAYEKKLRSRKSAD
;
A
#
# COMPACT_ATOMS: atom_id res chain seq x y z
N MET A 1 -26.05 14.54 -56.76
CA MET A 1 -26.06 15.13 -55.40
C MET A 1 -24.67 14.99 -54.80
N SER A 2 -23.80 15.99 -54.99
CA SER A 2 -22.43 15.96 -54.50
C SER A 2 -22.41 16.19 -52.99
N LYS A 3 -21.87 15.23 -52.23
CA LYS A 3 -21.73 15.34 -50.77
C LYS A 3 -20.65 16.38 -50.47
N LYS A 4 -21.05 17.53 -49.91
CA LYS A 4 -20.11 18.57 -49.48
C LYS A 4 -19.21 18.01 -48.37
N PRO A 5 -17.87 18.20 -48.43
CA PRO A 5 -16.99 17.76 -47.36
C PRO A 5 -17.28 18.54 -46.09
N LEU A 6 -17.36 17.84 -44.97
CA LEU A 6 -17.57 18.43 -43.64
C LEU A 6 -16.29 19.17 -43.24
N ASN A 7 -16.37 20.49 -43.09
CA ASN A 7 -15.21 21.31 -42.72
C ASN A 7 -15.03 21.28 -41.19
N MET A 8 -13.92 20.68 -40.74
CA MET A 8 -13.58 20.49 -39.32
C MET A 8 -12.65 21.57 -38.77
N GLY A 9 -12.28 22.58 -39.58
CA GLY A 9 -11.22 23.54 -39.29
C GLY A 9 -11.48 24.52 -38.13
N GLY A 10 -12.66 24.48 -37.52
CA GLY A 10 -13.02 25.36 -36.38
C GLY A 10 -13.45 24.61 -35.11
N LEU A 11 -13.32 23.27 -35.07
CA LEU A 11 -13.80 22.49 -33.92
C LEU A 11 -12.85 22.52 -32.70
N ILE A 12 -11.58 22.82 -32.91
CA ILE A 12 -10.57 22.82 -31.84
C ILE A 12 -9.92 24.19 -31.82
N ASN A 13 -10.24 25.00 -30.80
CA ASN A 13 -9.53 26.24 -30.52
C ASN A 13 -8.41 25.94 -29.51
N PRO A 14 -7.14 25.81 -29.93
CA PRO A 14 -6.05 25.45 -29.03
C PRO A 14 -5.71 26.54 -28.03
N GLU A 15 -6.17 27.78 -28.24
CA GLU A 15 -5.95 28.91 -27.34
C GLU A 15 -7.08 29.09 -26.31
N ALA A 16 -8.20 28.37 -26.45
CA ALA A 16 -9.31 28.47 -25.52
C ALA A 16 -9.06 27.58 -24.30
N THR A 17 -8.89 28.19 -23.12
CA THR A 17 -8.86 27.44 -21.86
C THR A 17 -10.29 26.98 -21.54
N PRO A 18 -10.53 25.69 -21.22
CA PRO A 18 -11.85 25.21 -20.85
C PRO A 18 -12.33 25.92 -19.59
N ALA A 19 -13.61 26.31 -19.58
CA ALA A 19 -14.23 26.93 -18.40
C ALA A 19 -14.22 25.94 -17.22
N ASP A 20 -13.88 26.44 -16.04
CA ASP A 20 -14.00 25.65 -14.81
C ASP A 20 -15.48 25.37 -14.54
N THR A 21 -15.87 24.11 -14.69
CA THR A 21 -17.26 23.69 -14.56
C THR A 21 -17.69 23.52 -13.10
N GLY A 22 -16.76 23.64 -12.14
CA GLY A 22 -17.01 23.36 -10.72
C GLY A 22 -17.35 21.90 -10.42
N ILE A 23 -17.36 21.03 -11.43
CA ILE A 23 -17.55 19.60 -11.27
C ILE A 23 -16.20 18.99 -10.90
N PRO A 24 -16.08 18.28 -9.76
CA PRO A 24 -14.83 17.66 -9.39
C PRO A 24 -14.41 16.67 -10.48
N GLN A 25 -13.29 16.96 -11.13
CA GLN A 25 -12.72 16.08 -12.13
C GLN A 25 -12.22 14.82 -11.41
N ARG A 26 -12.92 13.70 -11.65
CA ARG A 26 -12.56 12.40 -11.08
C ARG A 26 -11.11 12.07 -11.43
N GLY A 27 -10.22 12.07 -10.43
CA GLY A 27 -8.79 11.83 -10.59
C GLY A 27 -7.89 13.07 -10.66
N ALA A 28 -8.45 14.30 -10.57
CA ALA A 28 -7.66 15.54 -10.46
C ALA A 28 -7.27 15.90 -9.01
N GLU A 29 -7.79 15.17 -8.02
CA GLU A 29 -7.35 15.30 -6.63
C GLU A 29 -6.01 14.58 -6.44
N SER A 30 -4.94 15.19 -6.96
CA SER A 30 -3.60 14.95 -6.45
C SER A 30 -3.17 16.18 -5.67
N ASP A 31 -2.90 15.99 -4.38
CA ASP A 31 -2.01 16.80 -3.56
C ASP A 31 -2.49 18.06 -2.84
N ARG A 32 -3.79 18.31 -2.63
CA ARG A 32 -4.18 19.45 -1.76
C ARG A 32 -5.20 19.10 -0.69
N VAL A 33 -4.64 19.03 0.53
CA VAL A 33 -5.24 19.23 1.87
C VAL A 33 -5.42 17.95 2.71
N GLY A 34 -4.36 17.61 3.44
CA GLY A 34 -4.44 17.43 4.90
C GLY A 34 -5.23 16.24 5.43
N ALA A 35 -4.73 15.02 5.24
CA ALA A 35 -4.97 13.92 6.18
C ALA A 35 -3.62 13.35 6.65
N SER A 36 -3.21 13.82 7.82
CA SER A 36 -2.00 13.49 8.55
C SER A 36 -1.83 11.98 8.79
N ARG A 37 -1.07 11.29 7.93
CA ARG A 37 -0.19 10.15 8.32
C ARG A 37 0.74 9.68 7.20
N SER A 38 1.39 10.58 6.47
CA SER A 38 2.53 10.17 5.64
C SER A 38 3.78 10.14 6.50
N VAL A 39 3.96 9.03 7.24
CA VAL A 39 5.31 8.55 7.49
C VAL A 39 5.91 8.36 6.09
N LYS A 40 6.70 9.34 5.63
CA LYS A 40 7.58 9.21 4.48
C LYS A 40 8.63 8.16 4.86
N ALA A 41 8.22 6.90 4.92
CA ALA A 41 9.19 5.83 4.87
C ALA A 41 9.64 5.77 3.42
N ASN A 42 10.93 6.01 3.22
CA ASN A 42 11.61 5.74 1.98
C ASN A 42 11.18 4.37 1.45
N PRO A 43 10.64 4.28 0.21
CA PRO A 43 10.29 3.00 -0.39
C PRO A 43 11.50 2.09 -0.61
N GLU A 44 12.73 2.63 -0.55
CA GLU A 44 13.98 1.88 -0.63
C GLU A 44 14.41 1.24 0.70
N GLU A 45 14.19 1.88 1.86
CA GLU A 45 14.55 1.31 3.17
C GLU A 45 13.69 0.11 3.56
N ARG A 46 12.45 0.02 3.06
CA ARG A 46 11.54 -1.11 3.34
C ARG A 46 11.73 -2.32 2.43
N ARG A 47 12.54 -2.20 1.37
CA ARG A 47 12.76 -3.27 0.38
C ARG A 47 13.94 -4.18 0.71
N GLY A 48 14.70 -3.89 1.76
CA GLY A 48 15.99 -4.54 2.04
C GLY A 48 15.91 -6.03 2.33
N ASP A 49 14.85 -6.52 2.96
CA ASP A 49 14.77 -7.94 3.34
C ASP A 49 13.31 -8.47 3.43
N MET A 50 12.59 -8.40 2.32
CA MET A 50 11.25 -9.00 2.24
C MET A 50 11.35 -10.51 2.02
N MET A 51 10.93 -11.29 3.02
CA MET A 51 10.87 -12.75 2.93
C MET A 51 9.44 -13.26 2.70
N SER A 52 9.28 -14.24 1.82
CA SER A 52 8.03 -14.98 1.63
C SER A 52 8.20 -16.43 2.06
N PHE A 53 7.29 -16.95 2.88
CA PHE A 53 7.32 -18.33 3.35
C PHE A 53 5.94 -18.98 3.29
N LYS A 54 5.91 -20.30 3.12
CA LYS A 54 4.67 -21.08 3.11
C LYS A 54 4.35 -21.56 4.52
N VAL A 55 3.12 -21.37 4.96
CA VAL A 55 2.61 -21.87 6.25
C VAL A 55 1.32 -22.63 6.08
N LYS A 56 1.01 -23.49 7.05
CA LYS A 56 -0.32 -24.11 7.15
C LYS A 56 -1.38 -23.02 7.36
N PRO A 57 -2.59 -23.13 6.76
CA PRO A 57 -3.67 -22.15 6.92
C PRO A 57 -3.99 -21.87 8.39
N SER A 58 -4.06 -22.91 9.22
CA SER A 58 -4.35 -22.78 10.66
C SER A 58 -3.33 -21.91 11.41
N VAL A 59 -2.06 -21.89 10.99
CA VAL A 59 -1.02 -21.07 11.61
C VAL A 59 -1.19 -19.62 11.17
N ARG A 60 -1.43 -19.39 9.87
CA ARG A 60 -1.72 -18.06 9.33
C ARG A 60 -2.90 -17.41 10.04
N ASP A 61 -3.98 -18.15 10.25
CA ASP A 61 -5.20 -17.62 10.85
C ASP A 61 -4.99 -17.28 12.34
N ARG A 62 -4.18 -18.07 13.07
CA ARG A 62 -3.74 -17.74 14.43
C ARG A 62 -2.89 -16.47 14.49
N ILE A 63 -1.92 -16.30 13.58
CA ILE A 63 -1.09 -15.11 13.52
C ILE A 63 -1.95 -13.86 13.27
N LYS A 64 -2.92 -13.97 12.34
CA LYS A 64 -3.86 -12.87 12.05
C LYS A 64 -4.75 -12.53 13.25
N ALA A 65 -5.24 -13.53 13.97
CA ALA A 65 -6.03 -13.32 15.18
C ALA A 65 -5.22 -12.57 16.24
N LEU A 66 -3.99 -13.03 16.53
CA LEU A 66 -3.10 -12.36 17.48
C LEU A 66 -2.77 -10.93 17.06
N ALA A 67 -2.41 -10.71 15.80
CA ALA A 67 -2.15 -9.36 15.30
C ALA A 67 -3.36 -8.42 15.49
N LYS A 68 -4.58 -8.94 15.29
CA LYS A 68 -5.82 -8.18 15.50
C LYS A 68 -6.12 -7.92 16.98
N ASP A 69 -6.00 -8.95 17.82
CA ASP A 69 -6.37 -8.87 19.25
C ASP A 69 -5.47 -7.89 20.02
N TYR A 70 -4.21 -7.75 19.60
CA TYR A 70 -3.22 -6.88 20.25
C TYR A 70 -2.92 -5.59 19.46
N ASP A 71 -3.66 -5.30 18.39
CA ASP A 71 -3.43 -4.17 17.47
C ASP A 71 -1.96 -4.06 16.99
N MET A 72 -1.37 -5.21 16.67
CA MET A 72 0.03 -5.35 16.28
C MET A 72 0.17 -5.69 14.79
N GLN A 73 1.33 -5.35 14.23
CA GLN A 73 1.70 -5.84 12.90
C GLN A 73 2.07 -7.32 12.95
N ILE A 74 1.73 -8.05 11.88
CA ILE A 74 2.07 -9.48 11.75
C ILE A 74 3.58 -9.73 11.92
N ALA A 75 4.43 -8.82 11.44
CA ALA A 75 5.88 -8.91 11.59
C ALA A 75 6.30 -8.93 13.08
N VAL A 76 5.75 -8.02 13.89
CA VAL A 76 6.01 -7.94 15.34
C VAL A 76 5.59 -9.21 16.05
N VAL A 77 4.43 -9.77 15.70
CA VAL A 77 3.95 -11.06 16.27
C VAL A 77 4.93 -12.20 15.98
N LEU A 78 5.53 -12.21 14.78
CA LEU A 78 6.52 -13.21 14.41
C LEU A 78 7.84 -13.00 15.14
N GLU A 79 8.33 -11.76 15.24
CA GLU A 79 9.56 -11.41 15.97
C GLU A 79 9.49 -11.87 17.44
N GLU A 80 8.43 -11.53 18.16
CA GLU A 80 8.21 -11.95 19.55
C GLU A 80 8.16 -13.49 19.69
N ALA A 81 7.55 -14.18 18.71
CA ALA A 81 7.51 -15.63 18.70
C ALA A 81 8.91 -16.24 18.48
N PHE A 82 9.73 -15.62 17.63
CA PHE A 82 11.11 -16.04 17.42
C PHE A 82 11.97 -15.84 18.67
N ASP A 83 11.89 -14.67 19.32
CA ASP A 83 12.63 -14.37 20.54
C ASP A 83 12.28 -15.32 21.68
N ALA A 84 10.99 -15.63 21.86
CA ALA A 84 10.54 -16.59 22.85
C ALA A 84 11.09 -18.00 22.57
N TYR A 85 11.14 -18.41 21.29
CA TYR A 85 11.68 -19.71 20.91
C TYR A 85 13.21 -19.77 21.05
N GLU A 86 13.92 -18.70 20.71
CA GLU A 86 15.37 -18.62 20.85
C GLU A 86 15.79 -18.74 22.33
N LYS A 87 15.11 -18.01 23.23
CA LYS A 87 15.33 -18.13 24.68
C LYS A 87 15.17 -19.58 25.16
N LYS A 88 14.13 -20.27 24.66
CA LYS A 88 13.87 -21.70 24.96
C LYS A 88 14.91 -22.66 24.37
N LEU A 89 15.56 -22.29 23.27
CA LEU A 89 16.66 -23.09 22.69
C LEU A 89 17.95 -22.89 23.49
N ARG A 90 18.28 -21.65 23.85
CA ARG A 90 19.48 -21.34 24.65
C ARG A 90 19.43 -22.03 26.01
N SER A 91 18.27 -22.04 26.68
CA SER A 91 18.09 -22.71 27.96
C SER A 91 18.23 -24.24 27.88
N ARG A 92 17.96 -24.84 26.70
CA ARG A 92 18.16 -26.28 26.48
C ARG A 92 19.63 -26.63 26.25
N LYS A 93 20.38 -25.73 25.61
CA LYS A 93 21.80 -25.94 25.29
C LYS A 93 22.72 -25.76 26.51
N SER A 94 22.30 -25.02 27.52
CA SER A 94 23.05 -24.84 28.78
C SER A 94 22.81 -25.95 29.82
N ALA A 95 21.93 -26.90 29.51
CA ALA A 95 21.56 -28.02 30.40
C ALA A 95 22.20 -29.36 29.97
N ASP A 96 23.03 -29.33 28.92
CA ASP A 96 23.84 -30.42 28.37
C ASP A 96 25.32 -30.02 28.50
#